data_AF-A0A7W6ADL8-F1
#
_entry.id   AF-A0A7W6ADL8-F1
#
_cell.length_a   1.000
_cell.length_b   1.000
_cell.length_c   1.000
_cell.angle_alpha   90.00
_cell.angle_beta   90.00
_cell.angle_gamma   90.00
#
_symmetry.space_group_name_H-M   'P 1'
#
loop_
_entity.id
_entity.type
_entity.pdbx_description
1 polymer ?
#
loop_
_entity_poly.entity_id
_entity_poly.type
_entity_poly.pdbx_seq_one_letter_code
_entity_poly.pdbx_strand_id
1 'polypeptide(L)'
;MTGSPYIKIMVFDLGRAFRKKEEFESARLMDFEFRQRSRATRNVVQILGLSDNIAAGIVATLTEQATLERLSALSGVPLDAVRVHYAECLATARAQLIEERGDPTPQRLA
;
A
#
# COMPACT_ATOMS: atom_id res chain seq x y z
N MET A 1 -61.57 -15.76 -4.99
CA MET A 1 -60.57 -14.66 -4.96
C MET A 1 -59.77 -14.77 -3.67
N THR A 2 -58.61 -15.42 -3.69
CA THR A 2 -57.72 -15.48 -2.53
C THR A 2 -56.26 -15.63 -2.99
N GLY A 3 -55.49 -14.56 -2.77
CA GLY A 3 -54.06 -14.54 -2.45
C GLY A 3 -53.07 -15.23 -3.39
N SER A 4 -52.51 -14.47 -4.35
CA SER A 4 -51.21 -14.80 -4.94
C SER A 4 -50.11 -14.66 -3.88
N PRO A 5 -49.28 -15.68 -3.63
CA PRO A 5 -48.01 -15.50 -2.92
C PRO A 5 -47.01 -14.86 -3.91
N TYR A 6 -45.81 -14.53 -3.44
CA TYR A 6 -44.72 -13.90 -4.19
C TYR A 6 -44.79 -12.37 -4.31
N ILE A 7 -44.39 -11.71 -3.22
CA ILE A 7 -43.42 -10.62 -3.36
C ILE A 7 -42.27 -10.96 -2.41
N LYS A 8 -41.40 -11.86 -2.86
CA LYS A 8 -40.07 -12.05 -2.27
C LYS A 8 -39.27 -10.83 -2.70
N ILE A 9 -39.32 -9.80 -1.85
CA ILE A 9 -38.65 -8.52 -2.05
C ILE A 9 -37.18 -8.80 -2.40
N MET A 10 -36.82 -8.52 -3.65
CA MET A 10 -35.44 -8.40 -4.11
C MET A 10 -34.79 -7.15 -3.48
N VAL A 11 -34.76 -7.06 -2.15
CA VAL A 11 -33.72 -6.28 -1.46
C VAL A 11 -32.46 -7.10 -1.65
N PHE A 12 -31.94 -6.97 -2.86
CA PHE A 12 -30.59 -7.33 -3.21
C PHE A 12 -29.70 -6.71 -2.15
N ASP A 13 -28.78 -7.52 -1.66
CA ASP A 13 -27.89 -7.37 -0.51
C ASP A 13 -26.91 -6.18 -0.71
N LEU A 14 -27.41 -4.99 -1.06
CA LEU A 14 -26.64 -3.78 -1.38
C LEU A 14 -25.74 -3.41 -0.22
N GLY A 15 -26.26 -3.46 1.02
CA GLY A 15 -25.47 -3.17 2.22
C GLY A 15 -24.34 -4.18 2.49
N ARG A 16 -24.43 -5.41 1.95
CA ARG A 16 -23.39 -6.44 2.08
C ARG A 16 -22.45 -6.44 0.89
N ALA A 17 -22.94 -6.06 -0.28
CA ALA A 17 -22.14 -5.78 -1.48
C ALA A 17 -21.27 -4.54 -1.28
N PHE A 18 -21.80 -3.47 -0.68
CA PHE A 18 -21.03 -2.28 -0.31
C PHE A 18 -19.96 -2.59 0.74
N ARG A 19 -20.29 -3.33 1.81
CA ARG A 19 -19.29 -3.76 2.80
C ARG A 19 -18.18 -4.64 2.22
N LYS A 20 -18.53 -5.63 1.41
CA LYS A 20 -17.53 -6.46 0.70
C LYS A 20 -16.68 -5.65 -0.26
N LYS A 21 -17.26 -4.63 -0.90
CA LYS A 21 -16.54 -3.72 -1.79
C LYS A 21 -15.57 -2.84 -1.00
N GLU A 22 -15.99 -2.29 0.15
CA GLU A 22 -15.13 -1.51 1.05
C GLU A 22 -13.97 -2.34 1.61
N GLU A 23 -14.22 -3.58 2.03
CA GLU A 23 -13.17 -4.51 2.49
C GLU A 23 -12.18 -4.83 1.37
N PHE A 24 -12.67 -5.04 0.15
CA PHE A 24 -11.84 -5.34 -1.01
C PHE A 24 -11.01 -4.14 -1.49
N GLU A 25 -11.60 -2.95 -1.50
CA GLU A 25 -10.90 -1.70 -1.82
C GLU A 25 -9.84 -1.37 -0.77
N SER A 26 -10.15 -1.57 0.52
CA SER A 26 -9.19 -1.42 1.62
C SER A 26 -8.04 -2.42 1.51
N ALA A 27 -8.33 -3.69 1.19
CA ALA A 27 -7.31 -4.71 0.98
C ALA A 27 -6.41 -4.41 -0.23
N ARG A 28 -6.99 -3.89 -1.33
CA ARG A 28 -6.21 -3.46 -2.51
C ARG A 28 -5.31 -2.26 -2.19
N LEU A 29 -5.81 -1.29 -1.43
CA LEU A 29 -5.03 -0.13 -1.03
C LEU A 29 -3.88 -0.54 -0.10
N MET A 30 -4.15 -1.39 0.89
CA MET A 30 -3.13 -1.93 1.79
C MET A 30 -2.08 -2.77 1.05
N ASP A 31 -2.47 -3.62 0.09
CA ASP A 31 -1.52 -4.38 -0.75
C ASP A 31 -0.65 -3.45 -1.61
N PHE A 32 -1.24 -2.38 -2.17
CA PHE A 32 -0.49 -1.40 -2.95
C PHE A 32 0.51 -0.63 -2.07
N GLU A 33 0.09 -0.12 -0.92
CA GLU A 33 0.94 0.60 0.03
C GLU A 33 2.07 -0.29 0.53
N PHE A 34 1.79 -1.55 0.85
CA PHE A 34 2.81 -2.51 1.26
C PHE A 34 3.84 -2.76 0.16
N ARG A 35 3.40 -2.96 -1.09
CA ARG A 35 4.31 -3.12 -2.24
C ARG A 35 5.14 -1.88 -2.49
N GLN A 36 4.52 -0.70 -2.40
CA GLN A 36 5.21 0.57 -2.59
C GLN A 36 6.30 0.75 -1.54
N ARG A 37 5.98 0.54 -0.26
CA ARG A 37 6.95 0.60 0.83
C ARG A 37 8.05 -0.45 0.68
N SER A 38 7.69 -1.69 0.35
CA SER A 38 8.65 -2.77 0.15
C SER A 38 9.68 -2.44 -0.94
N ARG A 39 9.20 -1.96 -2.10
CA ARG A 39 10.05 -1.57 -3.21
C ARG A 39 10.90 -0.34 -2.90
N ALA A 40 10.30 0.69 -2.29
CA ALA A 40 11.03 1.89 -1.91
C ALA A 40 12.14 1.60 -0.89
N THR A 41 11.86 0.77 0.12
CA THR A 41 12.85 0.36 1.12
C THR A 41 13.99 -0.45 0.49
N ARG A 42 13.70 -1.32 -0.48
CA ARG A 42 14.74 -2.04 -1.22
C ARG A 42 15.65 -1.07 -1.99
N ASN A 43 15.06 -0.12 -2.72
CA ASN A 43 15.81 0.84 -3.52
C ASN A 43 16.69 1.75 -2.65
N VAL A 44 16.16 2.27 -1.53
CA VAL A 44 16.95 3.14 -0.64
C VAL A 44 18.09 2.38 0.04
N VAL A 45 17.89 1.10 0.41
CA VAL A 45 18.94 0.24 0.97
C VAL A 45 20.10 0.10 -0.02
N GLN A 46 19.80 -0.08 -1.32
CA GLN A 46 20.82 -0.14 -2.36
C GLN A 46 21.55 1.19 -2.56
N ILE A 47 20.83 2.32 -2.57
CA ILE A 47 21.42 3.67 -2.66
C ILE A 47 22.38 3.92 -1.50
N LEU A 48 22.02 3.47 -0.30
CA LEU A 48 22.82 3.61 0.92
C LEU A 48 23.96 2.56 1.02
N GLY A 49 24.14 1.70 0.02
CA GLY A 49 25.18 0.66 0.01
C GLY A 49 24.95 -0.47 1.04
N LEU A 50 23.72 -0.65 1.51
CA LEU A 50 23.32 -1.69 2.46
C LEU A 50 22.90 -2.98 1.72
N SER A 51 22.91 -4.11 2.43
CA SER A 51 22.49 -5.41 1.87
C SER A 51 20.97 -5.50 1.69
N ASP A 52 20.52 -6.00 0.53
CA ASP A 52 19.10 -6.28 0.24
C ASP A 52 18.40 -7.11 1.34
N ASN A 53 19.13 -7.98 2.04
CA ASN A 53 18.60 -8.80 3.15
C ASN A 53 18.08 -7.95 4.32
N ILE A 54 18.62 -6.75 4.50
CA ILE A 54 18.21 -5.81 5.54
C ILE A 54 16.83 -5.20 5.19
N ALA A 55 16.54 -5.00 3.90
CA ALA A 55 15.30 -4.37 3.46
C ALA A 55 14.05 -5.19 3.85
N ALA A 56 14.10 -6.51 3.66
CA ALA A 56 12.97 -7.39 3.97
C ALA A 56 12.63 -7.37 5.47
N GLY A 57 13.65 -7.43 6.34
CA GLY A 57 13.45 -7.38 7.79
C GLY A 57 12.89 -6.04 8.26
N ILE A 58 13.38 -4.93 7.69
CA ILE A 58 12.90 -3.58 8.00
C ILE A 58 11.43 -3.40 7.61
N VAL A 59 11.04 -3.80 6.40
CA VAL A 59 9.66 -3.61 5.90
C VAL A 59 8.66 -4.43 6.72
N ALA A 60 9.04 -5.62 7.18
CA ALA A 60 8.15 -6.52 7.92
C ALA A 60 7.92 -6.09 9.38
N THR A 61 8.85 -5.33 9.98
CA THR A 61 8.87 -5.12 11.44
C THR A 61 8.80 -3.66 11.86
N LEU A 62 9.14 -2.71 10.98
CA LEU A 62 9.27 -1.30 11.33
C LEU A 62 8.18 -0.45 10.67
N THR A 63 7.76 0.58 11.42
CA THR A 63 7.03 1.71 10.85
C THR A 63 7.94 2.48 9.88
N GLU A 64 7.36 3.35 9.06
CA GLU A 64 8.15 4.19 8.15
C GLU A 64 9.17 5.05 8.90
N GLN A 65 8.76 5.71 9.99
CA GLN A 65 9.65 6.53 10.80
C GLN A 65 10.80 5.69 11.40
N ALA A 66 10.49 4.53 11.98
CA ALA A 66 11.51 3.64 12.54
C ALA A 66 12.43 3.05 11.45
N THR A 67 11.91 2.86 10.23
CA THR A 67 12.70 2.46 9.06
C THR A 67 13.76 3.51 8.73
N LEU A 68 13.37 4.78 8.65
CA LEU A 68 14.27 5.88 8.32
C LEU A 68 15.39 6.04 9.37
N GLU A 69 15.02 6.00 10.66
CA GLU A 69 15.97 6.06 11.78
C GLU A 69 16.95 4.88 11.74
N ARG A 70 16.44 3.67 11.47
CA ARG A 70 17.28 2.47 11.35
C ARG A 70 18.24 2.57 10.16
N LEU A 71 17.77 3.04 9.00
CA LEU A 71 18.60 3.22 7.81
C LEU A 71 19.69 4.27 8.01
N SER A 72 19.36 5.39 8.68
CA SER A 72 20.35 6.40 9.07
C SER A 72 21.41 5.82 9.99
N ALA A 73 21.00 5.06 11.02
CA ALA A 73 21.93 4.42 11.94
C ALA A 73 22.84 3.37 11.28
N LEU A 74 22.33 2.62 10.29
CA LEU A 74 23.08 1.56 9.61
C LEU A 74 24.04 2.08 8.53
N SER A 75 23.65 3.14 7.82
CA SER A 75 24.44 3.70 6.71
C SER A 75 25.41 4.80 7.17
N GLY A 76 25.20 5.38 8.36
CA GLY A 76 25.92 6.56 8.82
C GLY A 76 25.50 7.85 8.10
N VAL A 77 24.48 7.79 7.23
CA VAL A 77 23.95 8.95 6.52
C VAL A 77 22.98 9.72 7.42
N PRO A 78 23.00 11.06 7.43
CA PRO A 78 22.06 11.86 8.21
C PRO A 78 20.60 11.54 7.89
N LEU A 79 19.76 11.54 8.92
CA LEU A 79 18.35 11.15 8.80
C LEU A 79 17.57 11.98 7.75
N ASP A 80 17.91 13.26 7.59
CA ASP A 80 17.28 14.12 6.58
C ASP A 80 17.67 13.73 5.15
N ALA A 81 18.92 13.32 4.92
CA ALA A 81 19.34 12.80 3.63
C ALA A 81 18.67 11.45 3.33
N VAL A 82 18.54 10.57 4.33
CA VAL A 82 17.78 9.32 4.20
C VAL A 82 16.31 9.59 3.86
N ARG A 83 15.69 10.59 4.49
CA ARG A 83 14.32 11.02 4.18
C ARG A 83 14.16 11.45 2.72
N VAL A 84 15.09 12.24 2.20
CA VAL A 84 15.07 12.68 0.79
C VAL A 84 15.17 11.48 -0.14
N HIS A 85 16.17 10.61 0.04
CA HIS A 85 16.33 9.42 -0.80
C HIS A 85 15.12 8.47 -0.71
N TYR A 86 14.53 8.34 0.48
CA TYR A 86 13.35 7.51 0.66
C TYR A 86 12.12 8.07 -0.05
N ALA A 87 11.91 9.39 0.00
CA ALA A 87 10.81 10.05 -0.70
C ALA A 87 10.93 9.90 -2.23
N GLU A 88 12.13 10.04 -2.78
CA GLU A 88 12.42 9.80 -4.19
C GLU A 88 12.15 8.34 -4.59
N CYS A 89 12.58 7.39 -3.75
CA CYS A 89 12.31 5.97 -3.92
C CYS A 89 10.82 5.65 -3.87
N LEU A 90 10.07 6.30 -2.97
CA LEU A 90 8.61 6.14 -2.85
C LEU A 90 7.87 6.64 -4.09
N ALA A 91 8.26 7.80 -4.62
CA ALA A 91 7.69 8.36 -5.84
C ALA A 91 7.95 7.44 -7.05
N THR A 92 9.19 6.96 -7.17
CA THR A 92 9.59 6.04 -8.24
C THR A 92 8.85 4.70 -8.12
N ALA A 93 8.79 4.11 -6.92
CA ALA A 93 8.08 2.86 -6.68
C ALA A 93 6.59 2.99 -7.00
N ARG A 94 5.97 4.13 -6.67
CA ARG A 94 4.58 4.41 -7.01
C ARG A 94 4.36 4.46 -8.52
N ALA A 95 5.19 5.20 -9.25
CA ALA A 95 5.07 5.32 -10.71
C ALA A 95 5.16 3.93 -11.39
N GLN A 96 6.13 3.12 -10.98
CA GLN A 96 6.29 1.77 -11.51
C GLN A 96 5.12 0.85 -11.14
N LEU A 97 4.60 0.92 -9.91
CA LEU A 97 3.45 0.09 -9.52
C LEU A 97 2.16 0.49 -10.23
N ILE A 98 1.98 1.78 -10.53
CA ILE A 98 0.87 2.27 -11.36
C ILE A 98 0.99 1.70 -12.78
N GLU A 99 2.19 1.70 -13.36
CA GLU A 99 2.43 1.12 -14.69
C GLU A 99 2.19 -0.40 -14.71
N GLU A 100 2.65 -1.13 -13.68
CA GLU A 100 2.53 -2.59 -13.59
C GLU A 100 1.12 -3.08 -13.24
N ARG A 101 0.36 -2.32 -12.43
CA ARG A 101 -0.88 -2.80 -11.81
C ARG A 101 -2.10 -1.88 -11.99
N GLY A 102 -1.89 -0.73 -12.60
CA GLY A 102 -2.91 0.33 -12.68
C GLY A 102 -2.98 1.17 -11.42
N ASP A 103 -3.62 2.33 -11.55
CA ASP A 103 -3.79 3.28 -10.45
C ASP A 103 -4.67 2.69 -9.33
N PRO A 104 -4.17 2.59 -8.08
CA PRO A 104 -4.98 2.12 -6.95
C PRO A 104 -5.97 3.20 -6.47
N THR A 105 -5.87 4.44 -6.95
CA THR A 105 -6.73 5.54 -6.52
C THR A 105 -8.18 5.19 -6.84
N PRO A 106 -9.06 5.12 -5.83
CA PRO A 106 -10.47 4.85 -6.09
C PRO A 106 -11.01 5.99 -6.96
N GLN A 107 -11.55 5.64 -8.14
CA GLN A 107 -12.33 6.58 -8.92
C GLN A 107 -13.53 6.97 -8.05
N ARG A 108 -13.48 8.17 -7.45
CA ARG A 108 -14.68 8.79 -6.92
C ARG A 108 -15.59 9.00 -8.11
N LEU A 109 -16.64 8.18 -8.21
CA LEU A 109 -17.76 8.47 -9.09
C LEU A 109 -18.35 9.78 -8.57
N ALA A 110 -18.04 10.87 -9.27
CA ALA A 110 -18.69 12.17 -9.10
C ALA A 110 -20.11 12.12 -9.68
#